data_AF-A0A3E4TK85-F1
#
_entry.id   AF-A0A3E4TK85-F1
#
_cell.length_a   1.000
_cell.length_b   1.000
_cell.length_c   1.000
_cell.angle_alpha   90.00
_cell.angle_beta   90.00
_cell.angle_gamma   90.00
#
_symmetry.space_group_name_H-M   'P 1'
#
loop_
_entity.id
_entity.type
_entity.pdbx_description
1 polymer ?
#
loop_
_entity_poly.entity_id
_entity_poly.type
_entity_poly.pdbx_seq_one_letter_code
_entity_poly.pdbx_strand_id
1 'polypeptide(L)' 'PPIRRLVVYSLSRLKACRCELCGHEGNDRKYEVHHVNKVKNLRGKEPWEVVMIAKKRKTLVVCHDCHQMIHHGF' A
#
# COMPACT_ATOMS: atom_id res chain seq x y z
N PRO A 1 3.99 -4.77 -20.61
CA PRO A 1 3.13 -3.59 -20.29
C PRO A 1 1.94 -4.00 -19.42
N PRO A 2 1.63 -3.31 -18.32
CA PRO A 2 0.53 -2.35 -18.44
C PRO A 2 0.53 -1.16 -17.42
N ILE A 3 -0.05 -0.03 -17.87
CA ILE A 3 -0.71 1.05 -17.11
C ILE A 3 0.06 1.83 -16.03
N ARG A 4 1.02 2.67 -16.46
CA ARG A 4 1.30 3.94 -15.77
C ARG A 4 0.18 4.94 -16.10
N ARG A 5 -0.97 4.82 -15.42
CA ARG A 5 -1.94 5.93 -15.39
C ARG A 5 -1.30 7.04 -14.56
N LEU A 6 -0.87 8.09 -15.25
CA LEU A 6 -0.63 9.42 -14.72
C LEU A 6 -1.89 9.89 -13.99
N VAL A 7 -1.97 9.59 -12.70
CA VAL A 7 -2.89 10.26 -11.80
C VAL A 7 -2.28 11.63 -11.54
N VAL A 8 -2.92 12.64 -12.12
CA VAL A 8 -2.75 14.07 -11.82
C VAL A 8 -2.52 14.23 -10.31
N TYR A 9 -1.33 14.69 -9.94
CA TYR A 9 -0.93 14.78 -8.54
C TYR A 9 -0.80 16.25 -8.17
N SER A 10 -1.80 16.79 -7.48
CA SER A 10 -1.59 17.98 -6.65
C SER A 10 -0.41 17.66 -5.70
N LEU A 11 0.65 18.46 -5.76
CA LEU A 11 1.94 18.32 -5.04
C LEU A 11 1.84 18.02 -3.53
N SER A 12 0.65 18.12 -2.93
CA SER A 12 0.40 18.00 -1.51
C SER A 12 0.23 16.56 -0.99
N ARG A 13 -0.15 15.57 -1.82
CA ARG A 13 -0.40 14.19 -1.33
C ARG A 13 0.77 13.20 -1.51
N LEU A 14 1.76 13.53 -2.35
CA LEU A 14 2.91 12.66 -2.67
C LEU A 14 3.95 12.69 -1.53
N LYS A 15 3.76 13.62 -0.59
CA LYS A 15 4.54 13.83 0.63
C LYS A 15 4.36 12.74 1.68
N ALA A 16 3.53 11.72 1.44
CA ALA A 16 3.39 10.70 2.47
C ALA A 16 4.70 9.93 2.64
N CYS A 17 5.37 9.46 1.57
CA CYS A 17 6.58 8.60 1.65
C CYS A 17 6.57 7.67 2.87
N ARG A 18 5.38 7.15 3.21
CA ARG A 18 5.09 6.50 4.48
C ARG A 18 4.45 5.18 4.19
N CYS A 19 5.09 4.16 4.71
CA CYS A 19 4.57 2.82 4.76
C CYS A 19 3.38 2.80 5.72
N GLU A 20 2.16 2.54 5.23
CA GLU A 20 0.95 2.44 6.09
C GLU A 20 0.92 1.13 6.92
N LEU A 21 1.88 0.23 6.68
CA LEU A 21 2.09 -1.01 7.42
C LEU A 21 3.11 -0.84 8.54
N CYS A 22 4.35 -0.55 8.15
CA CYS A 22 5.50 -0.46 9.02
C CYS A 22 5.74 0.94 9.59
N GLY A 23 5.00 1.94 9.13
CA GLY A 23 5.17 3.34 9.54
C GLY A 23 6.44 4.02 9.01
N HIS A 24 7.31 3.30 8.28
CA HIS A 24 8.58 3.81 7.78
C HIS A 24 8.38 5.01 6.86
N GLU A 25 9.11 6.09 7.17
CA GLU A 25 9.11 7.37 6.45
C GLU A 25 10.54 7.68 5.99
N GLY A 26 10.75 7.82 4.68
CA GLY A 26 12.07 8.15 4.14
C GLY A 26 12.25 7.75 2.68
N ASN A 27 13.02 8.53 1.92
CA ASN A 27 13.22 8.30 0.48
C ASN A 27 14.26 7.22 0.15
N ASP A 28 14.79 6.55 1.17
CA ASP A 28 15.78 5.46 1.05
C ASP A 28 15.15 4.19 0.44
N ARG A 29 13.85 3.99 0.69
CA ARG A 29 13.10 2.83 0.21
C ARG A 29 12.13 3.21 -0.91
N LYS A 30 11.95 2.28 -1.84
CA LYS A 30 10.90 2.40 -2.87
C LYS A 30 9.54 2.16 -2.20
N TYR A 31 8.56 3.03 -2.47
CA TYR A 31 7.18 2.84 -2.06
C TYR A 31 6.34 2.41 -3.26
N GLU A 32 5.47 1.44 -3.02
CA GLU A 32 4.58 0.85 -4.01
C GLU A 32 3.15 0.84 -3.47
N VAL A 33 2.19 0.94 -4.38
CA VAL A 33 0.77 0.88 -4.02
C VAL A 33 0.28 -0.55 -4.22
N HIS A 34 0.05 -1.24 -3.11
CA HIS A 34 -0.61 -2.53 -3.15
C HIS A 34 -2.11 -2.31 -3.41
N HIS A 35 -2.63 -2.90 -4.49
CA HIS A 35 -4.04 -2.82 -4.87
C HIS A 35 -4.71 -4.18 -4.77
N VAL A 36 -5.89 -4.22 -4.16
CA VAL A 36 -6.71 -5.43 -4.05
C VAL A 36 -8.06 -5.28 -4.74
N ASN A 37 -8.55 -6.39 -5.29
CA ASN A 37 -9.79 -6.40 -6.06
C ASN A 37 -11.02 -6.20 -5.15
N LYS A 38 -11.06 -6.90 -4.01
CA LYS A 38 -12.18 -6.88 -3.05
C LYS A 38 -11.69 -6.91 -1.60
N VAL A 39 -11.78 -5.78 -0.90
CA VAL A 39 -11.47 -5.68 0.55
C VAL A 39 -12.36 -6.62 1.38
N LYS A 40 -13.62 -6.81 0.97
CA LYS A 40 -14.58 -7.70 1.65
C LYS A 40 -14.19 -9.18 1.66
N ASN A 41 -13.21 -9.58 0.86
CA ASN A 41 -12.72 -10.97 0.83
C ASN A 41 -11.49 -11.17 1.72
N LEU A 42 -10.97 -10.09 2.30
CA LEU A 42 -9.86 -10.15 3.23
C LEU A 42 -10.36 -10.72 4.56
N ARG A 43 -9.59 -11.65 5.12
CA ARG A 43 -9.93 -12.32 6.39
C ARG A 43 -9.47 -11.50 7.59
N GLY A 44 -8.59 -10.51 7.37
CA GLY A 44 -8.01 -9.72 8.45
C GLY A 44 -7.03 -10.52 9.29
N LYS A 45 -6.36 -11.51 8.70
CA LYS A 45 -5.32 -12.30 9.39
C LYS A 45 -4.01 -11.53 9.40
N GLU A 46 -3.74 -10.87 8.28
CA GLU A 46 -2.51 -10.13 8.08
C GLU A 46 -2.67 -8.66 8.46
N PRO A 47 -1.61 -8.00 8.94
CA PRO A 47 -1.68 -6.58 9.34
C PRO A 47 -2.15 -5.67 8.20
N TRP A 48 -1.75 -5.97 6.95
CA TRP A 48 -2.17 -5.20 5.78
C TRP A 48 -3.67 -5.36 5.47
N GLU A 49 -4.23 -6.53 5.73
CA GLU A 49 -5.66 -6.79 5.57
C GLU A 49 -6.47 -6.00 6.58
N VAL A 50 -6.06 -6.02 7.86
CA VAL A 50 -6.73 -5.26 8.94
C VAL A 50 -6.75 -3.78 8.60
N VAL A 51 -5.62 -3.23 8.15
CA VAL A 51 -5.53 -1.80 7.76
C VAL A 51 -6.43 -1.50 6.55
N MET A 52 -6.47 -2.37 5.53
CA MET A 52 -7.35 -2.19 4.38
C MET A 52 -8.83 -2.26 4.74
N ILE A 53 -9.22 -3.21 5.61
CA ILE A 53 -10.58 -3.36 6.12
C ILE A 53 -10.98 -2.14 6.95
N ALA A 54 -10.14 -1.72 7.89
CA ALA A 54 -10.38 -0.56 8.76
C ALA A 54 -10.52 0.73 7.94
N LYS A 55 -9.66 0.96 6.95
CA LYS A 55 -9.73 2.15 6.08
C LYS A 55 -10.82 2.03 5.00
N LYS A 56 -11.39 0.83 4.77
CA LYS A 56 -12.30 0.49 3.65
C LYS A 56 -11.73 0.91 2.28
N ARG A 57 -10.40 0.82 2.10
CA ARG A 57 -9.72 1.20 0.86
C ARG A 57 -9.21 -0.03 0.12
N LYS A 58 -9.33 0.00 -1.21
CA LYS A 58 -8.79 -1.03 -2.12
C LYS A 58 -7.29 -0.84 -2.43
N THR A 59 -6.67 0.19 -1.86
CA THR A 59 -5.28 0.57 -2.12
C THR A 59 -4.59 0.85 -0.79
N LEU A 60 -3.35 0.38 -0.66
CA LEU A 60 -2.49 0.59 0.50
C LEU A 60 -1.10 0.98 0.01
N VAL A 61 -0.52 2.02 0.59
CA VAL A 61 0.85 2.45 0.27
C VAL A 61 1.80 1.75 1.21
N VAL A 62 2.74 1.01 0.67
CA VAL A 62 3.70 0.19 1.43
C VAL A 62 5.10 0.36 0.85
N CYS A 63 6.14 0.16 1.65
CA CYS A 63 7.49 0.08 1.10
C CYS A 63 7.67 -1.25 0.34
N HIS A 64 8.68 -1.32 -0.53
CA HIS A 64 9.01 -2.52 -1.31
C HIS A 64 9.14 -3.77 -0.45
N ASP A 65 9.75 -3.63 0.73
CA ASP A 65 9.95 -4.70 1.69
C ASP A 65 8.61 -5.28 2.18
N CYS A 66 7.72 -4.41 2.69
CA CYS A 66 6.37 -4.82 3.08
C CYS A 66 5.54 -5.29 1.89
N HIS A 67 5.73 -4.72 0.69
CA HIS A 67 5.08 -5.21 -0.51
C HIS A 67 5.49 -6.65 -0.81
N GLN A 68 6.77 -6.96 -0.66
CA GLN A 68 7.30 -8.30 -0.80
C GLN A 68 6.72 -9.23 0.27
N MET A 69 6.61 -8.80 1.52
CA MET A 69 5.94 -9.57 2.59
C MET A 69 4.47 -9.86 2.27
N ILE A 70 3.74 -8.95 1.64
CA ILE A 70 2.34 -9.21 1.23
C ILE A 70 2.27 -10.33 0.18
N HIS A 71 3.22 -10.37 -0.77
CA HIS A 71 3.24 -11.40 -1.83
C HIS A 71 3.84 -12.72 -1.38
N HIS A 72 4.83 -12.69 -0.48
CA HIS A 72 5.54 -13.86 0.02
C HIS A 72 4.96 -14.42 1.33
N GLY A 73 4.02 -13.71 1.97
CA GLY A 73 3.49 -13.99 3.30
C GLY A 73 4.30 -13.31 4.41
N PHE A 74 3.62 -12.86 5.47
CA PHE A 74 4.28 -12.61 6.77
C PHE A 74 4.67 -13.93 7.44
#